data_AF-A0A7L2IXH0-F1
#
_entry.id   AF-A0A7L2IXH0-F1
#
_cell.length_a   1.000
_cell.length_b   1.000
_cell.length_c   1.000
_cell.angle_alpha   90.00
_cell.angle_beta   90.00
_cell.angle_gamma   90.00
#
_symmetry.space_group_name_H-M   'P 1'
#
loop_
_entity.id
_entity.type
_entity.pdbx_description
1 polymer ?
#
loop_
_entity_poly.entity_id
_entity_poly.type
_entity_poly.pdbx_seq_one_letter_code
_entity_poly.pdbx_strand_id
1 'polypeptide(L)'
;LLHLHKLDPRVPDELLYGRMGYLYALLFVNKHFGEEKIPQSHIQQVCEAVVASGESLAKRRNFTGKSPLMYEWYQEYYVGAAHGLAGIYYYLMQPGLGVSQVKLHNAVKPSVDFVCRLKFPSGNFPPCIDDTRDLLIHWCHGAPGVIYMLLQAYKVFGEPQYLNDAQQCAEVIWQHGLLKKGYGLCHGTAGNAYGFLVLYNLTQNMKYLYRACKFAEWCLSYGQHGCRTPDTPFSLFEGMAGTIYFLADLLVPTKAKFPAFEL
;
A
#
# COMPACT_ATOMS: atom_id res chain seq x y z
N LEU A 1 -17.95 -24.81 8.90
CA LEU A 1 -18.45 -23.70 8.08
C LEU A 1 -17.97 -22.40 8.72
N LEU A 2 -17.20 -21.59 8.00
CA LEU A 2 -16.83 -20.26 8.48
C LEU A 2 -18.11 -19.40 8.53
N HIS A 3 -18.48 -18.91 9.71
CA HIS A 3 -19.60 -17.97 9.85
C HIS A 3 -19.13 -16.59 9.43
N LEU A 4 -19.45 -16.17 8.21
CA LEU A 4 -19.16 -14.84 7.71
C LEU A 4 -20.21 -13.85 8.25
N HIS A 5 -19.75 -12.83 8.95
CA HIS A 5 -20.63 -11.81 9.53
C HIS A 5 -21.22 -10.90 8.44
N LYS A 6 -22.41 -10.35 8.71
CA LYS A 6 -22.98 -9.26 7.90
C LYS A 6 -22.06 -8.04 7.97
N LEU A 7 -21.91 -7.34 6.85
CA LEU A 7 -21.10 -6.13 6.75
C LEU A 7 -21.70 -5.01 7.61
N ASP A 8 -20.91 -4.45 8.55
CA ASP A 8 -21.29 -3.25 9.29
C ASP A 8 -20.99 -2.02 8.40
N PRO A 9 -22.00 -1.17 8.11
CA PRO A 9 -21.81 0.02 7.27
C PRO A 9 -20.90 1.07 7.91
N ARG A 10 -20.66 1.02 9.23
CA ARG A 10 -19.87 2.01 9.98
C ARG A 10 -18.36 1.74 10.00
N VAL A 11 -17.93 0.57 9.55
CA VAL A 11 -16.52 0.20 9.48
C VAL A 11 -15.83 1.06 8.40
N PRO A 12 -14.61 1.58 8.68
CA PRO A 12 -13.86 2.33 7.67
C PRO A 12 -13.44 1.43 6.50
N ASP A 13 -12.87 2.02 5.45
CA ASP A 13 -12.47 1.28 4.26
C ASP A 13 -10.96 0.98 4.20
N GLU A 14 -10.15 1.61 5.04
CA GLU A 14 -8.69 1.48 5.00
C GLU A 14 -8.15 0.13 5.50
N LEU A 15 -6.83 -0.02 5.50
CA LEU A 15 -6.19 -1.33 5.63
C LEU A 15 -6.11 -1.81 7.08
N LEU A 16 -5.86 -0.95 8.07
CA LEU A 16 -5.56 -1.41 9.42
C LEU A 16 -6.81 -1.74 10.25
N TYR A 17 -7.90 -1.02 10.02
CA TYR A 17 -9.17 -1.15 10.76
C TYR A 17 -10.39 -1.36 9.84
N GLY A 18 -10.20 -1.27 8.53
CA GLY A 18 -11.28 -1.20 7.57
C GLY A 18 -11.49 -2.46 6.73
N ARG A 19 -12.38 -2.31 5.75
CA ARG A 19 -12.79 -3.37 4.83
C ARG A 19 -11.63 -3.94 4.02
N MET A 20 -10.60 -3.15 3.71
CA MET A 20 -9.42 -3.66 2.99
C MET A 20 -8.56 -4.60 3.83
N GLY A 21 -8.40 -4.32 5.13
CA GLY A 21 -7.74 -5.25 6.05
C GLY A 21 -8.48 -6.58 6.15
N TYR A 22 -9.82 -6.52 6.21
CA TYR A 22 -10.65 -7.72 6.19
C TYR A 22 -10.51 -8.48 4.87
N LEU A 23 -10.56 -7.79 3.72
CA LEU A 23 -10.36 -8.40 2.40
C LEU A 23 -8.99 -9.09 2.30
N TYR A 24 -7.92 -8.49 2.82
CA TYR A 24 -6.61 -9.15 2.87
C TYR A 24 -6.70 -10.49 3.61
N ALA A 25 -7.33 -10.53 4.79
CA ALA A 25 -7.45 -11.76 5.56
C ALA A 25 -8.21 -12.86 4.80
N LEU A 26 -9.28 -12.52 4.08
CA LEU A 26 -10.02 -13.46 3.25
C LEU A 26 -9.17 -14.03 2.11
N LEU A 27 -8.45 -13.16 1.42
CA LEU A 27 -7.56 -13.52 0.32
C LEU A 27 -6.36 -14.34 0.80
N PHE A 28 -5.83 -14.02 1.99
CA PHE A 28 -4.77 -14.77 2.63
C PHE A 28 -5.18 -16.23 2.86
N VAL A 29 -6.39 -16.47 3.39
CA VAL A 29 -6.92 -17.83 3.56
C VAL A 29 -6.98 -18.55 2.22
N ASN A 30 -7.67 -18.00 1.21
CA ASN A 30 -7.80 -18.65 -0.10
C ASN A 30 -6.44 -18.95 -0.74
N LYS A 31 -5.50 -18.00 -0.69
CA LYS A 31 -4.15 -18.16 -1.22
C LYS A 31 -3.39 -19.31 -0.58
N HIS A 32 -3.46 -19.45 0.75
CA HIS A 32 -2.71 -20.47 1.48
C HIS A 32 -3.36 -21.86 1.47
N PHE A 33 -4.68 -21.95 1.26
CA PHE A 33 -5.33 -23.22 0.95
C PHE A 33 -5.14 -23.64 -0.52
N GLY A 34 -4.88 -22.69 -1.42
CA GLY A 34 -4.75 -22.95 -2.87
C GLY A 34 -6.07 -23.21 -3.58
N GLU A 35 -7.20 -23.06 -2.87
CA GLU A 35 -8.56 -23.25 -3.36
C GLU A 35 -9.54 -22.28 -2.68
N GLU A 36 -10.74 -22.16 -3.24
CA GLU A 36 -11.79 -21.27 -2.71
C GLU A 36 -12.37 -21.82 -1.40
N LYS A 37 -11.84 -21.36 -0.25
CA LYS A 37 -12.41 -21.63 1.08
C LYS A 37 -13.37 -20.54 1.53
N ILE A 38 -13.09 -19.30 1.14
CA ILE A 38 -13.97 -18.15 1.28
C ILE A 38 -14.66 -17.93 -0.06
N PRO A 39 -16.01 -17.94 -0.10
CA PRO A 39 -16.76 -17.75 -1.34
C PRO A 39 -16.40 -16.44 -2.04
N GLN A 40 -16.18 -16.52 -3.36
CA GLN A 40 -15.87 -15.34 -4.17
C GLN A 40 -16.99 -14.28 -4.11
N SER A 41 -18.24 -14.72 -3.98
CA SER A 41 -19.40 -13.84 -3.81
C SER A 41 -19.32 -12.97 -2.56
N HIS A 42 -18.77 -13.49 -1.46
CA HIS A 42 -18.58 -12.70 -0.23
C HIS A 42 -17.49 -11.66 -0.40
N ILE A 43 -16.37 -12.02 -1.05
CA ILE A 43 -15.28 -11.09 -1.38
C ILE A 43 -15.80 -9.94 -2.25
N GLN A 44 -16.56 -10.27 -3.29
CA GLN A 44 -17.17 -9.28 -4.18
C GLN A 44 -18.15 -8.38 -3.43
N GLN A 45 -18.98 -8.93 -2.53
CA GLN A 45 -19.91 -8.13 -1.73
C GLN A 45 -19.18 -7.08 -0.86
N VAL A 46 -18.05 -7.45 -0.26
CA VAL A 46 -17.24 -6.49 0.52
C VAL A 46 -16.67 -5.41 -0.39
N CYS A 47 -16.16 -5.80 -1.57
CA CYS A 47 -15.60 -4.86 -2.54
C CYS A 47 -16.66 -3.87 -3.06
N GLU A 48 -17.85 -4.35 -3.38
CA GLU A 48 -18.98 -3.50 -3.80
C GLU A 48 -19.38 -2.49 -2.71
N ALA A 49 -19.36 -2.91 -1.44
CA ALA A 49 -19.62 -2.02 -0.31
C ALA A 49 -18.55 -0.92 -0.19
N VAL A 50 -17.27 -1.23 -0.43
CA VAL A 50 -16.19 -0.23 -0.45
C VAL A 50 -16.43 0.79 -1.57
N VAL A 51 -16.70 0.33 -2.80
CA VAL A 51 -16.94 1.26 -3.93
C VAL A 51 -18.15 2.16 -3.64
N ALA A 52 -19.25 1.60 -3.14
CA ALA A 52 -20.43 2.37 -2.79
C ALA A 52 -20.17 3.40 -1.66
N SER A 53 -19.37 3.01 -0.65
CA SER A 53 -18.91 3.92 0.41
C SER A 53 -18.12 5.09 -0.18
N GLY A 54 -17.19 4.79 -1.09
CA GLY A 54 -16.35 5.78 -1.75
C GLY A 54 -17.12 6.78 -2.62
N GLU A 55 -18.05 6.29 -3.44
CA GLU A 55 -18.94 7.14 -4.26
C GLU A 55 -19.80 8.05 -3.37
N SER A 56 -20.33 7.51 -2.26
CA SER A 56 -21.17 8.24 -1.32
C SER A 56 -20.40 9.36 -0.62
N LEU A 57 -19.20 9.09 -0.12
CA LEU A 57 -18.38 10.11 0.52
C LEU A 57 -17.92 11.18 -0.49
N ALA A 58 -17.49 10.78 -1.69
CA ALA A 58 -17.10 11.72 -2.74
C ALA A 58 -18.24 12.69 -3.07
N LYS A 59 -19.49 12.19 -3.18
CA LYS A 59 -20.66 13.03 -3.39
C LYS A 59 -20.93 13.96 -2.21
N ARG A 60 -20.95 13.45 -0.97
CA ARG A 60 -21.24 14.25 0.24
C ARG A 60 -20.21 15.36 0.48
N ARG A 61 -18.96 15.13 0.10
CA ARG A 61 -17.84 16.06 0.30
C ARG A 61 -17.50 16.87 -0.96
N ASN A 62 -18.34 16.80 -2.01
CA ASN A 62 -18.15 17.50 -3.29
C ASN A 62 -16.81 17.21 -4.00
N PHE A 63 -16.31 15.99 -3.89
CA PHE A 63 -15.12 15.53 -4.63
C PHE A 63 -15.43 15.00 -6.03
N THR A 64 -16.69 14.69 -6.39
CA THR A 64 -17.03 13.97 -7.62
C THR A 64 -16.45 14.59 -8.91
N GLY A 65 -16.28 15.92 -8.96
CA GLY A 65 -15.64 16.60 -10.10
C GLY A 65 -14.11 16.44 -10.19
N LYS A 66 -13.45 15.98 -9.11
CA LYS A 66 -12.00 15.78 -9.01
C LYS A 66 -11.61 14.30 -8.86
N SER A 67 -12.41 13.54 -8.13
CA SER A 67 -12.22 12.13 -7.80
C SER A 67 -13.60 11.47 -7.57
N PRO A 68 -14.00 10.48 -8.39
CA PRO A 68 -15.28 9.78 -8.23
C PRO A 68 -15.42 9.00 -6.91
N LEU A 69 -14.30 8.52 -6.37
CA LEU A 69 -14.21 7.85 -5.07
C LEU A 69 -13.43 8.71 -4.07
N MET A 70 -13.82 8.68 -2.80
CA MET A 70 -13.10 9.32 -1.71
C MET A 70 -13.29 8.53 -0.42
N TYR A 71 -12.28 8.51 0.45
CA TYR A 71 -12.31 7.80 1.72
C TYR A 71 -11.71 8.66 2.81
N GLU A 72 -12.19 8.48 4.04
CA GLU A 72 -11.67 9.16 5.22
C GLU A 72 -11.53 8.15 6.36
N TRP A 73 -10.53 8.37 7.21
CA TRP A 73 -10.39 7.66 8.47
C TRP A 73 -9.94 8.67 9.52
N TYR A 74 -10.47 8.57 10.74
CA TYR A 74 -10.15 9.47 11.84
C TYR A 74 -10.21 10.97 11.46
N GLN A 75 -11.28 11.35 10.73
CA GLN A 75 -11.57 12.72 10.27
C GLN A 75 -10.61 13.30 9.21
N GLU A 76 -9.74 12.48 8.65
CA GLU A 76 -8.72 12.89 7.68
C GLU A 76 -8.83 12.11 6.36
N TYR A 77 -8.48 12.76 5.25
CA TYR A 77 -8.37 12.12 3.94
C TYR A 77 -6.95 11.60 3.73
N TYR A 78 -6.63 10.48 4.39
CA TYR A 78 -5.31 9.86 4.29
C TYR A 78 -4.98 9.43 2.86
N VAL A 79 -3.73 9.66 2.45
CA VAL A 79 -3.26 9.35 1.08
C VAL A 79 -2.52 8.00 1.02
N GLY A 80 -1.76 7.67 2.07
CA GLY A 80 -0.84 6.52 2.10
C GLY A 80 -1.50 5.13 2.10
N ALA A 81 -0.68 4.09 2.24
CA ALA A 81 -1.14 2.70 2.12
C ALA A 81 -1.87 2.15 3.36
N ALA A 82 -1.50 2.61 4.56
CA ALA A 82 -2.07 2.08 5.80
C ALA A 82 -3.53 2.54 6.00
N HIS A 83 -3.75 3.85 5.98
CA HIS A 83 -5.04 4.45 6.33
C HIS A 83 -5.77 5.07 5.15
N GLY A 84 -5.20 4.99 3.95
CA GLY A 84 -5.50 5.96 2.90
C GLY A 84 -5.85 5.40 1.54
N LEU A 85 -6.01 6.37 0.64
CA LEU A 85 -6.42 6.19 -0.74
C LEU A 85 -5.54 5.20 -1.50
N ALA A 86 -4.21 5.26 -1.35
CA ALA A 86 -3.31 4.39 -2.07
C ALA A 86 -3.52 2.91 -1.72
N GLY A 87 -3.73 2.60 -0.44
CA GLY A 87 -4.03 1.23 0.00
C GLY A 87 -5.35 0.73 -0.57
N ILE A 88 -6.40 1.55 -0.48
CA ILE A 88 -7.72 1.21 -0.99
C ILE A 88 -7.71 1.01 -2.50
N TYR A 89 -7.13 1.92 -3.27
CA TYR A 89 -7.08 1.82 -4.72
C TYR A 89 -6.18 0.69 -5.20
N TYR A 90 -5.06 0.40 -4.51
CA TYR A 90 -4.25 -0.77 -4.78
C TYR A 90 -5.09 -2.06 -4.75
N TYR A 91 -5.96 -2.21 -3.75
CA TYR A 91 -6.86 -3.36 -3.64
C TYR A 91 -7.96 -3.34 -4.70
N LEU A 92 -8.65 -2.22 -4.92
CA LEU A 92 -9.73 -2.15 -5.92
C LEU A 92 -9.28 -2.49 -7.35
N MET A 93 -7.97 -2.37 -7.65
CA MET A 93 -7.38 -2.76 -8.92
C MET A 93 -6.92 -4.22 -8.98
N GLN A 94 -7.14 -5.03 -7.95
CA GLN A 94 -6.75 -6.44 -7.94
C GLN A 94 -7.75 -7.28 -8.75
N PRO A 95 -7.28 -8.13 -9.67
CA PRO A 95 -8.15 -8.87 -10.59
C PRO A 95 -9.12 -9.83 -9.88
N GLY A 96 -8.79 -10.26 -8.65
CA GLY A 96 -9.62 -11.17 -7.85
C GLY A 96 -10.71 -10.50 -7.00
N LEU A 97 -10.85 -9.17 -7.00
CA LEU A 97 -11.88 -8.50 -6.18
C LEU A 97 -13.22 -8.27 -6.90
N GLY A 98 -13.30 -8.53 -8.20
CA GLY A 98 -14.57 -8.46 -8.94
C GLY A 98 -15.06 -7.05 -9.26
N VAL A 99 -14.19 -6.03 -9.23
CA VAL A 99 -14.55 -4.69 -9.74
C VAL A 99 -14.74 -4.76 -11.25
N SER A 100 -15.92 -4.36 -11.73
CA SER A 100 -16.21 -4.38 -13.18
C SER A 100 -15.29 -3.44 -13.95
N GLN A 101 -15.02 -3.78 -15.22
CA GLN A 101 -14.20 -2.92 -16.10
C GLN A 101 -14.76 -1.49 -16.20
N VAL A 102 -16.08 -1.35 -16.21
CA VAL A 102 -16.74 -0.03 -16.20
C VAL A 102 -16.40 0.75 -14.93
N LYS A 103 -16.47 0.12 -13.75
CA LYS A 103 -16.11 0.78 -12.48
C LYS A 103 -14.60 1.06 -12.38
N LEU A 104 -13.75 0.18 -12.90
CA LEU A 104 -12.31 0.41 -12.96
C LEU A 104 -11.98 1.68 -13.75
N HIS A 105 -12.53 1.85 -14.95
CA HIS A 105 -12.24 2.99 -15.80
C HIS A 105 -12.96 4.28 -15.38
N ASN A 106 -14.21 4.21 -14.92
CA ASN A 106 -15.02 5.40 -14.66
C ASN A 106 -14.89 5.92 -13.23
N ALA A 107 -14.51 5.06 -12.27
CA ALA A 107 -14.43 5.44 -10.86
C ALA A 107 -13.03 5.27 -10.28
N VAL A 108 -12.42 4.09 -10.41
CA VAL A 108 -11.12 3.80 -9.78
C VAL A 108 -9.98 4.57 -10.44
N LYS A 109 -9.87 4.52 -11.78
CA LYS A 109 -8.78 5.18 -12.51
C LYS A 109 -8.73 6.71 -12.27
N PRO A 110 -9.82 7.49 -12.41
CA PRO A 110 -9.75 8.93 -12.18
C PRO A 110 -9.44 9.29 -10.73
N SER A 111 -9.79 8.41 -9.78
CA SER A 111 -9.45 8.53 -8.36
C SER A 111 -7.98 8.20 -8.05
N VAL A 112 -7.41 7.22 -8.75
CA VAL A 112 -5.95 6.98 -8.75
C VAL A 112 -5.23 8.20 -9.33
N ASP A 113 -5.70 8.73 -10.45
CA ASP A 113 -5.13 9.93 -11.09
C ASP A 113 -5.20 11.15 -10.16
N PHE A 114 -6.25 11.25 -9.34
CA PHE A 114 -6.33 12.26 -8.28
C PHE A 114 -5.20 12.12 -7.27
N VAL A 115 -4.92 10.91 -6.78
CA VAL A 115 -3.78 10.67 -5.87
C VAL A 115 -2.45 11.02 -6.54
N CYS A 116 -2.25 10.65 -7.81
CA CYS A 116 -1.01 10.99 -8.54
C CYS A 116 -0.76 12.50 -8.60
N ARG A 117 -1.82 13.33 -8.69
CA ARG A 117 -1.72 14.80 -8.67
C ARG A 117 -1.35 15.39 -7.30
N LEU A 118 -1.45 14.63 -6.22
CA LEU A 118 -1.04 15.06 -4.87
C LEU A 118 0.47 14.96 -4.63
N LYS A 119 1.21 14.38 -5.58
CA LYS A 119 2.65 14.19 -5.49
C LYS A 119 3.37 15.53 -5.30
N PHE A 120 4.26 15.59 -4.32
CA PHE A 120 5.11 16.76 -4.08
C PHE A 120 6.15 16.94 -5.21
N PRO A 121 6.75 18.14 -5.33
CA PRO A 121 7.87 18.36 -6.25
C PRO A 121 9.06 17.42 -6.03
N SER A 122 9.25 16.90 -4.82
CA SER A 122 10.28 15.89 -4.51
C SER A 122 10.01 14.51 -5.12
N GLY A 123 8.77 14.23 -5.52
CA GLY A 123 8.29 12.90 -5.89
C GLY A 123 7.65 12.11 -4.74
N ASN A 124 7.68 12.63 -3.51
CA ASN A 124 6.99 12.03 -2.36
C ASN A 124 5.49 12.38 -2.34
N PHE A 125 4.75 11.85 -1.37
CA PHE A 125 3.31 12.08 -1.21
C PHE A 125 2.98 12.58 0.20
N PRO A 126 1.98 13.47 0.34
CA PRO A 126 1.53 13.95 1.63
C PRO A 126 0.88 12.84 2.46
N PRO A 127 0.87 12.92 3.80
CA PRO A 127 0.14 11.97 4.64
C PRO A 127 -1.39 12.04 4.42
N CYS A 128 -1.92 13.25 4.31
CA CYS A 128 -3.34 13.56 4.09
C CYS A 128 -3.48 14.57 2.93
N ILE A 129 -4.67 14.66 2.32
CA ILE A 129 -4.97 15.75 1.37
C ILE A 129 -4.71 17.11 2.04
N ASP A 130 -4.18 18.06 1.28
CA ASP A 130 -3.81 19.43 1.70
C ASP A 130 -2.66 19.56 2.71
N ASP A 131 -2.03 18.46 3.15
CA ASP A 131 -0.79 18.54 3.93
C ASP A 131 0.36 19.03 3.02
N THR A 132 1.08 20.05 3.48
CA THR A 132 2.21 20.66 2.75
C THR A 132 3.57 20.18 3.26
N ARG A 133 3.60 19.36 4.31
CA ARG A 133 4.84 18.89 4.95
C ARG A 133 5.36 17.65 4.24
N ASP A 134 6.38 17.84 3.44
CA ASP A 134 7.08 16.75 2.77
C ASP A 134 8.15 16.12 3.68
N LEU A 135 7.72 15.20 4.56
CA LEU A 135 8.57 14.64 5.62
C LEU A 135 8.54 13.11 5.73
N LEU A 136 7.39 12.48 5.48
CA LEU A 136 7.20 11.07 5.80
C LEU A 136 7.56 10.21 4.58
N ILE A 137 8.60 9.39 4.75
CA ILE A 137 9.04 8.37 3.77
C ILE A 137 8.77 7.00 4.39
N HIS A 138 7.49 6.66 4.54
CA HIS A 138 7.04 5.43 5.19
C HIS A 138 6.10 4.62 4.30
N TRP A 139 5.96 3.32 4.58
CA TRP A 139 4.89 2.54 3.97
C TRP A 139 3.52 3.08 4.37
N CYS A 140 3.33 3.43 5.64
CA CYS A 140 2.03 3.96 6.09
C CYS A 140 1.68 5.31 5.46
N HIS A 141 2.67 6.18 5.24
CA HIS A 141 2.51 7.54 4.71
C HIS A 141 3.72 7.93 3.85
N GLY A 142 3.48 8.17 2.56
CA GLY A 142 4.50 8.61 1.60
C GLY A 142 4.77 7.61 0.46
N ALA A 143 5.80 7.92 -0.32
CA ALA A 143 6.20 7.16 -1.50
C ALA A 143 6.36 5.63 -1.29
N PRO A 144 6.92 5.13 -0.17
CA PRO A 144 7.05 3.69 0.02
C PRO A 144 5.72 2.93 0.08
N GLY A 145 4.62 3.58 0.47
CA GLY A 145 3.28 2.98 0.41
C GLY A 145 2.57 3.20 -0.92
N VAL A 146 2.74 4.39 -1.51
CA VAL A 146 2.03 4.78 -2.74
C VAL A 146 2.53 4.01 -3.97
N ILE A 147 3.79 3.58 -3.97
CA ILE A 147 4.39 2.84 -5.08
C ILE A 147 3.60 1.58 -5.50
N TYR A 148 2.94 0.90 -4.57
CA TYR A 148 2.15 -0.30 -4.87
C TYR A 148 0.90 0.03 -5.69
N MET A 149 0.21 1.12 -5.35
CA MET A 149 -0.92 1.62 -6.13
C MET A 149 -0.48 1.97 -7.54
N LEU A 150 0.64 2.68 -7.69
CA LEU A 150 1.19 3.09 -8.99
C LEU A 150 1.54 1.88 -9.87
N LEU A 151 2.24 0.89 -9.31
CA LEU A 151 2.61 -0.31 -10.06
C LEU A 151 1.39 -1.16 -10.42
N GLN A 152 0.38 -1.24 -9.54
CA GLN A 152 -0.86 -1.92 -9.87
C GLN A 152 -1.64 -1.16 -10.95
N ALA A 153 -1.69 0.17 -10.90
CA ALA A 153 -2.29 1.00 -11.94
C ALA A 153 -1.59 0.81 -13.29
N TYR A 154 -0.26 0.73 -13.32
CA TYR A 154 0.48 0.40 -14.54
C TYR A 154 0.10 -0.98 -15.09
N LYS A 155 0.02 -2.01 -14.23
CA LYS A 155 -0.38 -3.37 -14.64
C LYS A 155 -1.79 -3.42 -15.24
N VAL A 156 -2.73 -2.65 -14.69
CA VAL A 156 -4.14 -2.68 -15.09
C VAL A 156 -4.43 -1.78 -16.28
N PHE A 157 -3.87 -0.57 -16.30
CA PHE A 157 -4.21 0.45 -17.30
C PHE A 157 -3.15 0.64 -18.39
N GLY A 158 -1.94 0.12 -18.20
CA GLY A 158 -0.86 0.17 -19.20
C GLY A 158 -0.26 1.55 -19.47
N GLU A 159 -0.63 2.59 -18.72
CA GLU A 159 -0.16 3.96 -18.96
C GLU A 159 1.24 4.19 -18.39
N PRO A 160 2.24 4.61 -19.20
CA PRO A 160 3.63 4.76 -18.76
C PRO A 160 3.83 5.72 -17.58
N GLN A 161 2.94 6.70 -17.41
CA GLN A 161 3.01 7.68 -16.33
C GLN A 161 3.03 7.03 -14.94
N TYR A 162 2.26 5.96 -14.73
CA TYR A 162 2.21 5.27 -13.44
C TYR A 162 3.55 4.59 -13.12
N LEU A 163 4.19 3.99 -14.13
CA LEU A 163 5.52 3.41 -13.97
C LEU A 163 6.57 4.49 -13.71
N ASN A 164 6.51 5.62 -14.42
CA ASN A 164 7.42 6.75 -14.20
C ASN A 164 7.29 7.29 -12.77
N ASP A 165 6.07 7.42 -12.26
CA ASP A 165 5.83 7.85 -10.87
C ASP A 165 6.33 6.83 -9.84
N ALA A 166 6.18 5.54 -10.12
CA ALA A 166 6.72 4.48 -9.26
C ALA A 166 8.26 4.50 -9.24
N GLN A 167 8.90 4.78 -10.38
CA GLN A 167 10.34 4.96 -10.46
C GLN A 167 10.81 6.20 -9.69
N GLN A 168 10.05 7.31 -9.73
CA GLN A 168 10.31 8.49 -8.89
C GLN A 168 10.17 8.17 -7.40
N CYS A 169 9.16 7.41 -7.00
CA CYS A 169 9.05 6.90 -5.62
C CYS A 169 10.31 6.15 -5.21
N ALA A 170 10.85 5.29 -6.09
CA ALA A 170 12.10 4.58 -5.80
C ALA A 170 13.31 5.51 -5.69
N GLU A 171 13.37 6.63 -6.42
CA GLU A 171 14.43 7.63 -6.22
C GLU A 171 14.30 8.33 -4.85
N VAL A 172 13.08 8.71 -4.45
CA VAL A 172 12.81 9.27 -3.11
C VAL A 172 13.21 8.31 -2.00
N ILE A 173 12.78 7.04 -2.11
CA ILE A 173 13.12 5.99 -1.14
C ILE A 173 14.65 5.82 -1.09
N TRP A 174 15.32 5.84 -2.24
CA TRP A 174 16.78 5.68 -2.28
C TRP A 174 17.52 6.81 -1.56
N GLN A 175 17.06 8.06 -1.73
CA GLN A 175 17.72 9.23 -1.15
C GLN A 175 17.38 9.42 0.33
N HIS A 176 16.17 9.06 0.76
CA HIS A 176 15.63 9.45 2.06
C HIS A 176 15.04 8.30 2.90
N GLY A 177 15.07 7.07 2.37
CA GLY A 177 14.41 5.90 2.98
C GLY A 177 15.20 5.19 4.08
N LEU A 178 16.43 5.59 4.37
CA LEU A 178 17.19 5.12 5.54
C LEU A 178 16.77 5.96 6.76
N LEU A 179 15.87 5.41 7.58
CA LEU A 179 15.17 6.21 8.58
C LEU A 179 15.86 6.20 9.94
N LYS A 180 16.08 7.38 10.51
CA LYS A 180 16.42 7.54 11.95
C LYS A 180 15.35 6.93 12.88
N LYS A 181 14.12 6.77 12.37
CA LYS A 181 12.96 6.23 13.09
C LYS A 181 13.10 4.75 13.46
N GLY A 182 13.91 3.97 12.73
CA GLY A 182 14.14 2.56 12.98
C GLY A 182 14.10 1.69 11.71
N TYR A 183 14.09 0.37 11.91
CA TYR A 183 14.27 -0.63 10.85
C TYR A 183 13.00 -1.42 10.51
N GLY A 184 11.88 -1.17 11.19
CA GLY A 184 10.63 -1.93 11.03
C GLY A 184 9.96 -1.81 9.65
N LEU A 185 8.78 -2.40 9.51
CA LEU A 185 8.04 -2.45 8.24
C LEU A 185 7.11 -1.25 8.02
N CYS A 186 6.39 -0.80 9.04
CA CYS A 186 5.38 0.26 8.89
C CYS A 186 6.02 1.60 8.48
N HIS A 187 7.15 1.93 9.10
CA HIS A 187 7.83 3.20 8.99
C HIS A 187 9.32 3.06 9.36
N GLY A 188 9.98 2.08 8.75
CA GLY A 188 11.39 1.77 8.95
C GLY A 188 12.09 1.38 7.64
N THR A 189 13.41 1.24 7.72
CA THR A 189 14.25 0.92 6.54
C THR A 189 13.84 -0.37 5.85
N ALA A 190 13.49 -1.45 6.58
CA ALA A 190 13.09 -2.71 5.96
C ALA A 190 11.79 -2.57 5.14
N GLY A 191 10.79 -1.87 5.69
CA GLY A 191 9.55 -1.60 4.96
C GLY A 191 9.77 -0.78 3.70
N ASN A 192 10.65 0.22 3.77
CA ASN A 192 11.02 1.03 2.61
C ASN A 192 11.72 0.21 1.51
N ALA A 193 12.54 -0.77 1.89
CA ALA A 193 13.27 -1.62 0.96
C ALA A 193 12.36 -2.45 0.05
N TYR A 194 11.17 -2.83 0.54
CA TYR A 194 10.18 -3.54 -0.26
C TYR A 194 9.68 -2.72 -1.46
N GLY A 195 9.71 -1.38 -1.39
CA GLY A 195 9.43 -0.52 -2.55
C GLY A 195 10.37 -0.80 -3.73
N PHE A 196 11.62 -1.18 -3.46
CA PHE A 196 12.54 -1.61 -4.52
C PHE A 196 12.23 -3.02 -5.02
N LEU A 197 11.86 -3.94 -4.13
CA LEU A 197 11.54 -5.32 -4.49
C LEU A 197 10.31 -5.41 -5.39
N VAL A 198 9.23 -4.69 -5.06
CA VAL A 198 8.02 -4.67 -5.90
C VAL A 198 8.30 -4.06 -7.28
N LEU A 199 9.14 -3.02 -7.35
CA LEU A 199 9.53 -2.41 -8.63
C LEU A 199 10.49 -3.31 -9.43
N TYR A 200 11.42 -4.01 -8.77
CA TYR A 200 12.26 -5.02 -9.39
C TYR A 200 11.42 -6.16 -9.97
N ASN A 201 10.47 -6.69 -9.20
CA ASN A 201 9.64 -7.81 -9.65
C ASN A 201 8.78 -7.45 -10.87
N LEU A 202 8.41 -6.17 -11.02
CA LEU A 202 7.73 -5.69 -12.23
C LEU A 202 8.69 -5.46 -13.40
N THR A 203 9.81 -4.77 -13.17
CA THR A 203 10.67 -4.25 -14.25
C THR A 203 11.82 -5.17 -14.65
N GLN A 204 12.16 -6.14 -13.79
CA GLN A 204 13.37 -6.97 -13.87
C GLN A 204 14.68 -6.15 -13.94
N ASN A 205 14.63 -4.86 -13.57
CA ASN A 205 15.81 -4.00 -13.58
C ASN A 205 16.64 -4.23 -12.31
N MET A 206 17.83 -4.82 -12.49
CA MET A 206 18.76 -5.18 -11.42
C MET A 206 19.19 -4.01 -10.54
N LYS A 207 19.06 -2.75 -11.00
CA LYS A 207 19.26 -1.55 -10.18
C LYS A 207 18.43 -1.59 -8.91
N TYR A 208 17.17 -2.01 -8.99
CA TYR A 208 16.26 -2.00 -7.84
C TYR A 208 16.56 -3.15 -6.87
N LEU A 209 16.88 -4.34 -7.39
CA LEU A 209 17.36 -5.43 -6.54
C LEU A 209 18.63 -5.03 -5.77
N TYR A 210 19.58 -4.38 -6.45
CA TYR A 210 20.78 -3.84 -5.79
C TYR A 210 20.44 -2.87 -4.66
N ARG A 211 19.47 -1.95 -4.87
CA ARG A 211 19.04 -1.01 -3.82
C ARG A 211 18.40 -1.73 -2.63
N ALA A 212 17.58 -2.76 -2.87
CA ALA A 212 17.04 -3.61 -1.80
C ALA A 212 18.17 -4.26 -0.98
N CYS A 213 19.20 -4.81 -1.64
CA CYS A 213 20.36 -5.38 -0.99
C CYS A 213 21.14 -4.34 -0.16
N LYS A 214 21.27 -3.10 -0.63
CA LYS A 214 21.90 -2.01 0.14
C LYS A 214 21.10 -1.60 1.37
N PHE A 215 19.78 -1.67 1.31
CA PHE A 215 18.94 -1.47 2.49
C PHE A 215 19.01 -2.65 3.46
N ALA A 216 19.19 -3.87 2.96
CA ALA A 216 19.49 -5.04 3.80
C ALA A 216 20.85 -4.91 4.49
N GLU A 217 21.89 -4.44 3.79
CA GLU A 217 23.20 -4.14 4.39
C GLU A 217 23.08 -3.17 5.56
N TRP A 218 22.29 -2.11 5.41
CA TRP A 218 21.97 -1.20 6.53
C TRP A 218 21.28 -1.92 7.71
N CYS A 219 20.35 -2.83 7.41
CA CYS A 219 19.65 -3.62 8.42
C CYS A 219 20.54 -4.67 9.10
N LEU A 220 21.62 -5.15 8.46
CA LEU A 220 22.59 -6.06 9.07
C LEU A 220 23.41 -5.37 10.18
N SER A 221 23.56 -4.05 10.10
CA SER A 221 24.10 -3.20 11.17
C SER A 221 23.01 -2.77 12.18
N TYR A 222 22.01 -3.62 12.43
CA TYR A 222 20.90 -3.32 13.34
C TYR A 222 21.40 -2.81 14.71
N GLY A 223 20.86 -1.68 15.16
CA GLY A 223 21.20 -1.08 16.46
C GLY A 223 22.49 -0.24 16.46
N GLN A 224 23.23 -0.17 15.36
CA GLN A 224 24.51 0.57 15.29
C GLN A 224 24.35 2.03 14.83
N HIS A 225 23.15 2.44 14.39
CA HIS A 225 22.91 3.76 13.79
C HIS A 225 22.25 4.79 14.74
N GLY A 226 22.15 4.49 16.03
CA GLY A 226 21.51 5.40 17.01
C GLY A 226 20.00 5.62 16.78
N CYS A 227 19.32 4.68 16.11
CA CYS A 227 17.87 4.71 15.96
C CYS A 227 17.18 4.55 17.32
N ARG A 228 16.01 5.17 17.48
CA ARG A 228 15.15 4.93 18.65
C ARG A 228 14.72 3.45 18.73
N THR A 229 14.47 2.98 19.94
CA THR A 229 13.81 1.68 20.16
C THR A 229 12.30 1.83 19.82
N PRO A 230 11.69 0.92 19.04
CA PRO A 230 10.25 0.96 18.76
C PRO A 230 9.41 0.72 20.03
N ASP A 231 8.14 1.15 20.00
CA ASP A 231 7.22 1.00 21.15
C ASP A 231 6.96 -0.48 21.45
N THR A 232 6.86 -1.31 20.39
CA THR A 232 6.86 -2.77 20.48
C THR A 232 8.09 -3.36 19.78
N PRO A 233 9.26 -3.47 20.47
CA PRO A 233 10.56 -3.71 19.83
C PRO A 233 10.69 -5.00 19.02
N PHE A 234 9.81 -5.98 19.27
CA PHE A 234 9.83 -7.30 18.63
C PHE A 234 8.60 -7.58 17.76
N SER A 235 7.70 -6.62 17.59
CA SER A 235 6.50 -6.81 16.75
C SER A 235 6.84 -6.88 15.26
N LEU A 236 5.88 -7.36 14.46
CA LEU A 236 6.04 -7.47 13.02
C LEU A 236 6.14 -6.10 12.33
N PHE A 237 5.28 -5.15 12.68
CA PHE A 237 5.19 -3.88 11.93
C PHE A 237 6.14 -2.79 12.43
N GLU A 238 6.49 -2.78 13.71
CA GLU A 238 7.38 -1.75 14.28
C GLU A 238 8.78 -2.28 14.58
N GLY A 239 8.85 -3.55 14.97
CA GLY A 239 10.00 -4.15 15.61
C GLY A 239 10.82 -5.10 14.75
N MET A 240 11.65 -5.87 15.45
CA MET A 240 12.65 -6.78 14.90
C MET A 240 12.07 -7.86 14.01
N ALA A 241 10.87 -8.38 14.32
CA ALA A 241 10.25 -9.43 13.51
C ALA A 241 10.01 -8.95 12.06
N GLY A 242 9.70 -7.67 11.86
CA GLY A 242 9.56 -7.07 10.54
C GLY A 242 10.86 -7.01 9.75
N THR A 243 11.95 -6.60 10.42
CA THR A 243 13.28 -6.58 9.81
C THR A 243 13.74 -8.00 9.45
N ILE A 244 13.52 -8.97 10.33
CA ILE A 244 13.82 -10.39 10.05
C ILE A 244 13.01 -10.89 8.86
N TYR A 245 11.72 -10.59 8.81
CA TYR A 245 10.84 -11.00 7.71
C TYR A 245 11.40 -10.51 6.37
N PHE A 246 11.73 -9.22 6.26
CA PHE A 246 12.35 -8.64 5.06
C PHE A 246 13.65 -9.35 4.66
N LEU A 247 14.56 -9.58 5.62
CA LEU A 247 15.85 -10.22 5.33
C LEU A 247 15.67 -11.66 4.83
N ALA A 248 14.71 -12.40 5.39
CA ALA A 248 14.39 -13.75 4.93
C ALA A 248 13.75 -13.74 3.54
N ASP A 249 12.85 -12.80 3.28
CA ASP A 249 12.14 -12.68 2.01
C ASP A 249 13.08 -12.26 0.86
N LEU A 250 14.11 -11.46 1.16
CA LEU A 250 15.17 -11.08 0.22
C LEU A 250 16.01 -12.28 -0.27
N LEU A 251 15.99 -13.43 0.41
CA LEU A 251 16.70 -14.63 -0.05
C LEU A 251 16.16 -15.15 -1.39
N VAL A 252 14.87 -14.90 -1.68
CA VAL A 252 14.25 -15.24 -2.97
C VAL A 252 13.49 -14.00 -3.49
N PRO A 253 14.22 -13.00 -4.05
CA PRO A 253 13.65 -11.68 -4.34
C PRO A 253 12.41 -11.71 -5.25
N THR A 254 12.38 -12.64 -6.20
CA THR A 254 11.27 -12.82 -7.15
C THR A 254 9.96 -13.29 -6.50
N LYS A 255 10.03 -13.81 -5.27
CA LYS A 255 8.87 -14.22 -4.47
C LYS A 255 8.56 -13.25 -3.33
N ALA A 256 9.42 -12.25 -3.09
CA ALA A 256 9.29 -11.36 -1.97
C ALA A 256 8.01 -10.52 -2.08
N LYS A 257 7.29 -10.39 -0.97
CA LYS A 257 6.06 -9.61 -0.84
C LYS A 257 5.99 -8.91 0.49
N PHE A 258 5.63 -7.63 0.50
CA PHE A 258 5.41 -6.90 1.74
C PHE A 258 4.31 -7.61 2.56
N PRO A 259 4.61 -8.09 3.78
CA PRO A 259 3.68 -8.93 4.52
C PRO A 259 2.44 -8.18 4.96
N ALA A 260 1.31 -8.88 5.06
CA ALA A 260 0.03 -8.31 5.48
C ALA A 260 -0.50 -7.17 4.59
N PHE A 261 -0.01 -7.05 3.35
CA PHE A 261 -0.46 -6.02 2.41
C PHE A 261 -0.37 -6.43 0.94
N GLU A 262 0.80 -6.87 0.46
CA GLU A 262 1.01 -7.22 -0.95
C GLU A 262 0.46 -8.63 -1.25
N LEU A 263 -0.34 -8.74 -2.32
CA LEU A 263 -1.04 -9.98 -2.70
C LEU A 263 -0.22 -10.85 -3.66
#